data_AF-A0A941E468-F1
#
_entry.id   AF-A0A941E468-F1
#
_cell.length_a   1.000
_cell.length_b   1.000
_cell.length_c   1.000
_cell.angle_alpha   90.00
_cell.angle_beta   90.00
_cell.angle_gamma   90.00
#
_symmetry.space_group_name_H-M   'P 1'
#
loop_
_entity.id
_entity.type
_entity.pdbx_description
1 polymer ?
#
loop_
_entity_poly.entity_id
_entity_poly.type
_entity_poly.pdbx_seq_one_letter_code
_entity_poly.pdbx_strand_id
1 'polypeptide(L)'
;MTLNKKVVALSALLVAVLVGCGGFVYTTVGGTVKGLTSTGSYLVLVNGAGYTQSLSADGSFSFRVASNGAYSITVGQQPNPVNCTVTNGSGTMTSEAPVTNIAVNCVPNVPVAGSLTGLTTGQTLTLSLNNVAQTALTADGVFSFQTYVVNNKEYVAKVAIPPVGQVCKIQNATGTAVLSNPPSNIAVSCAAGIPVGGTLSGLKSGTYVILSNTLPDGTTDSRTLLADGVYTFNFSLSDGENYDVQVTTQPLGQKCTVANGKAKASILTPAPASSIAVTCVAA
;
A
#
# COMPACT_ATOMS: atom_id res chain seq x y z
N MET A 1 -88.85 -6.28 -27.74
CA MET A 1 -88.97 -7.23 -26.61
C MET A 1 -88.43 -8.56 -27.13
N THR A 2 -87.34 -9.15 -26.68
CA THR A 2 -86.63 -9.14 -25.38
C THR A 2 -85.17 -9.57 -25.65
N LEU A 3 -84.21 -8.92 -24.99
CA LEU A 3 -82.77 -9.11 -25.18
C LEU A 3 -82.21 -10.26 -24.31
N ASN A 4 -81.09 -10.79 -24.77
CA ASN A 4 -80.38 -12.03 -24.46
C ASN A 4 -80.11 -12.39 -22.98
N LYS A 5 -80.20 -13.69 -22.70
CA LYS A 5 -80.11 -14.37 -21.39
C LYS A 5 -78.68 -14.82 -20.99
N LYS A 6 -77.61 -14.10 -21.39
CA LYS A 6 -76.22 -14.63 -21.32
C LYS A 6 -75.22 -13.88 -20.43
N VAL A 7 -75.62 -12.95 -19.57
CA VAL A 7 -74.65 -12.19 -18.75
C VAL A 7 -75.08 -12.14 -17.29
N VAL A 8 -75.09 -13.29 -16.62
CA VAL A 8 -75.10 -13.37 -15.15
C VAL A 8 -74.16 -14.52 -14.78
N ALA A 9 -73.29 -14.29 -13.80
CA ALA A 9 -72.25 -15.19 -13.29
C ALA A 9 -70.89 -15.15 -13.99
N LEU A 10 -70.27 -13.97 -14.06
CA LEU A 10 -68.80 -13.85 -14.06
C LEU A 10 -68.36 -12.50 -13.47
N SER A 11 -68.83 -12.16 -12.27
CA SER A 11 -68.56 -10.85 -11.66
C SER A 11 -68.50 -10.91 -10.13
N ALA A 12 -67.72 -11.84 -9.57
CA ALA A 12 -67.32 -11.81 -8.16
C ALA A 12 -66.23 -12.86 -7.86
N LEU A 13 -65.05 -12.77 -8.48
CA LEU A 13 -63.81 -13.34 -7.89
C LEU A 13 -62.56 -12.81 -8.60
N LEU A 14 -62.46 -11.49 -8.78
CA LEU A 14 -61.22 -10.84 -9.19
C LEU A 14 -60.99 -9.53 -8.42
N VAL A 15 -61.26 -9.56 -7.12
CA VAL A 15 -60.89 -8.48 -6.20
C VAL A 15 -60.42 -9.12 -4.90
N ALA A 16 -59.14 -9.50 -4.84
CA ALA A 16 -58.31 -9.57 -3.63
C ALA A 16 -57.01 -10.38 -3.87
N VAL A 17 -56.20 -9.98 -4.86
CA VAL A 17 -54.76 -10.29 -4.83
C VAL A 17 -53.98 -9.05 -5.27
N LEU A 18 -54.16 -7.96 -4.53
CA LEU A 18 -53.23 -6.82 -4.55
C LEU A 18 -53.11 -6.20 -3.15
N VAL A 19 -53.13 -7.04 -2.10
CA VAL A 19 -52.64 -6.65 -0.77
C VAL A 19 -51.32 -7.40 -0.56
N GLY A 20 -50.31 -6.95 -1.28
CA GLY A 20 -49.03 -7.65 -1.38
C GLY A 20 -47.90 -6.77 -1.91
N CYS A 21 -47.98 -5.46 -1.68
CA CYS A 21 -46.80 -4.62 -1.70
C CYS A 21 -46.98 -3.64 -0.54
N GLY A 22 -46.70 -4.10 0.68
CA GLY A 22 -46.48 -3.19 1.79
C GLY A 22 -45.33 -2.28 1.34
N GLY A 23 -45.66 -1.07 0.91
CA GLY A 23 -44.69 -0.14 0.37
C GLY A 23 -43.59 0.06 1.41
N PHE A 24 -42.35 -0.22 1.03
CA PHE A 24 -41.23 0.17 1.86
C PHE A 24 -41.27 1.69 1.97
N VAL A 25 -41.41 2.20 3.18
CA VAL A 25 -41.20 3.63 3.44
C VAL A 25 -39.71 3.88 3.29
N TYR A 26 -39.34 4.84 2.46
CA TYR A 26 -37.96 5.26 2.28
C TYR A 26 -37.75 6.60 2.97
N THR A 27 -36.71 6.70 3.77
CA THR A 27 -36.24 7.97 4.35
C THR A 27 -34.81 8.25 3.90
N THR A 28 -34.28 9.41 4.30
CA THR A 28 -32.95 9.85 3.87
C THR A 28 -31.88 9.57 4.90
N VAL A 29 -30.73 9.13 4.41
CA VAL A 29 -29.46 9.02 5.12
C VAL A 29 -28.48 9.94 4.45
N GLY A 30 -27.91 10.89 5.18
CA GLY A 30 -27.06 11.90 4.59
C GLY A 30 -26.29 12.71 5.61
N GLY A 31 -25.68 13.78 5.12
CA GLY A 31 -24.84 14.62 5.94
C GLY A 31 -24.09 15.65 5.11
N THR A 32 -22.91 16.05 5.58
CA THR A 32 -22.14 17.15 4.95
C THR A 32 -20.72 16.75 4.58
N VAL A 33 -20.26 17.27 3.45
CA VAL A 33 -18.88 17.23 2.98
C VAL A 33 -18.21 18.57 3.29
N LYS A 34 -17.00 18.52 3.85
CA LYS A 34 -16.14 19.68 4.14
C LYS A 34 -14.73 19.46 3.64
N GLY A 35 -14.06 20.50 3.14
CA GLY A 35 -12.68 20.49 2.67
C GLY A 35 -12.48 19.95 1.25
N LEU A 36 -13.56 19.71 0.50
CA LEU A 36 -13.54 19.32 -0.90
C LEU A 36 -13.22 20.54 -1.77
N THR A 37 -11.92 20.77 -1.96
CA THR A 37 -11.37 21.95 -2.65
C THR A 37 -10.76 21.62 -4.02
N SER A 38 -10.94 20.40 -4.52
CA SER A 38 -10.34 19.96 -5.79
C SER A 38 -11.04 20.56 -6.99
N THR A 39 -10.34 21.41 -7.76
CA THR A 39 -10.82 21.86 -9.08
C THR A 39 -10.56 20.77 -10.10
N GLY A 40 -11.58 20.35 -10.85
CA GLY A 40 -11.45 19.34 -11.91
C GLY A 40 -11.43 17.89 -11.43
N SER A 41 -11.67 17.63 -10.14
CA SER A 41 -11.89 16.29 -9.60
C SER A 41 -13.16 16.26 -8.76
N TYR A 42 -13.75 15.08 -8.61
CA TYR A 42 -14.98 14.88 -7.85
C TYR A 42 -14.80 13.74 -6.83
N LEU A 43 -15.55 13.84 -5.73
CA LEU A 43 -15.73 12.80 -4.73
C LEU A 43 -16.94 11.95 -5.14
N VAL A 44 -16.83 10.62 -5.09
CA VAL A 44 -17.99 9.73 -5.20
C VAL A 44 -18.23 9.06 -3.86
N LEU A 45 -19.41 9.28 -3.29
CA LEU A 45 -19.91 8.53 -2.15
C LEU A 45 -20.75 7.36 -2.65
N VAL A 46 -20.65 6.22 -1.96
CA VAL A 46 -21.39 5.00 -2.27
C VAL A 46 -22.14 4.57 -1.02
N ASN A 47 -23.42 4.23 -1.17
CA ASN A 47 -24.16 3.49 -0.14
C ASN A 47 -24.08 1.99 -0.44
N GLY A 48 -24.06 1.14 0.59
CA GLY A 48 -23.86 -0.32 0.50
C GLY A 48 -24.79 -1.09 -0.45
N ALA A 49 -25.89 -0.47 -0.93
CA ALA A 49 -26.74 -0.99 -1.99
C ALA A 49 -26.28 -0.64 -3.43
N GLY A 50 -25.10 -0.05 -3.59
CA GLY A 50 -24.50 0.33 -4.88
C GLY A 50 -24.92 1.70 -5.42
N TYR A 51 -25.81 2.42 -4.73
CA TYR A 51 -26.17 3.79 -5.10
C TYR A 51 -24.99 4.73 -4.88
N THR A 52 -24.79 5.66 -5.83
CA THR A 52 -23.67 6.60 -5.80
C THR A 52 -24.14 8.05 -5.87
N GLN A 53 -23.35 8.95 -5.29
CA GLN A 53 -23.55 10.39 -5.43
C GLN A 53 -22.20 11.07 -5.63
N SER A 54 -22.09 11.90 -6.68
CA SER A 54 -20.87 12.64 -7.01
C SER A 54 -20.96 14.06 -6.50
N LEU A 55 -19.90 14.55 -5.85
CA LEU A 55 -19.78 15.91 -5.34
C LEU A 55 -18.50 16.56 -5.87
N SER A 56 -18.58 17.82 -6.28
CA SER A 56 -17.44 18.61 -6.78
C SER A 56 -17.07 19.79 -5.87
N ALA A 57 -17.79 19.97 -4.77
CA ALA A 57 -17.57 21.02 -3.78
C ALA A 57 -18.17 20.60 -2.44
N ASP A 58 -17.82 21.34 -1.38
CA ASP A 58 -18.47 21.23 -0.08
C ASP A 58 -19.99 21.40 -0.17
N GLY A 59 -20.72 20.68 0.67
CA GLY A 59 -22.18 20.69 0.63
C GLY A 59 -22.82 19.50 1.32
N SER A 60 -24.14 19.39 1.18
CA SER A 60 -24.89 18.25 1.69
C SER A 60 -24.96 17.11 0.67
N PHE A 61 -25.09 15.89 1.17
CA PHE A 61 -25.32 14.69 0.37
C PHE A 61 -26.42 13.85 1.04
N SER A 62 -27.14 13.04 0.27
CA SER A 62 -28.14 12.12 0.82
C SER A 62 -28.43 10.93 -0.11
N PHE A 63 -28.73 9.80 0.51
CA PHE A 63 -29.22 8.56 -0.11
C PHE A 63 -30.59 8.22 0.45
N ARG A 64 -31.40 7.50 -0.33
CA ARG A 64 -32.67 6.91 0.16
C ARG A 64 -32.43 5.50 0.65
N VAL A 65 -32.95 5.19 1.84
CA VAL A 65 -32.83 3.87 2.48
C VAL A 65 -34.22 3.48 3.00
N ALA A 66 -34.59 2.21 2.81
CA ALA A 66 -35.86 1.68 3.32
C ALA A 66 -35.85 1.66 4.85
N SER A 67 -37.01 1.83 5.49
CA SER A 67 -37.19 1.61 6.92
C SER A 67 -36.68 0.23 7.34
N ASN A 68 -36.02 0.14 8.49
CA ASN A 68 -35.29 -1.04 8.98
C ASN A 68 -34.11 -1.50 8.11
N GLY A 69 -33.81 -0.80 7.01
CA GLY A 69 -32.65 -1.06 6.17
C GLY A 69 -31.34 -0.63 6.82
N ALA A 70 -30.27 -1.40 6.58
CA ALA A 70 -28.92 -0.99 6.91
C ALA A 70 -28.38 -0.02 5.85
N TYR A 71 -27.52 0.90 6.28
CA TYR A 71 -26.76 1.77 5.40
C TYR A 71 -25.27 1.66 5.70
N SER A 72 -24.46 1.83 4.66
CA SER A 72 -23.00 1.88 4.74
C SER A 72 -22.51 2.85 3.68
N ILE A 73 -22.24 4.07 4.11
CA ILE A 73 -21.74 5.17 3.29
C ILE A 73 -20.22 5.14 3.33
N THR A 74 -19.62 4.95 2.16
CA THR A 74 -18.16 4.91 1.97
C THR A 74 -17.75 5.83 0.82
N VAL A 75 -16.46 6.11 0.73
CA VAL A 75 -15.89 6.76 -0.46
C VAL A 75 -15.67 5.69 -1.53
N GLY A 76 -16.38 5.80 -2.65
CA GLY A 76 -16.16 4.96 -3.84
C GLY A 76 -15.06 5.50 -4.75
N GLN A 77 -14.91 6.83 -4.83
CA GLN A 77 -13.83 7.47 -5.58
C GLN A 77 -13.31 8.67 -4.79
N GLN A 78 -12.03 8.62 -4.43
CA GLN A 78 -11.33 9.75 -3.84
C GLN A 78 -11.09 10.82 -4.90
N PRO A 79 -11.32 12.11 -4.60
CA PRO A 79 -10.84 13.19 -5.42
C PRO A 79 -9.30 13.28 -5.39
N ASN A 80 -8.69 14.04 -6.31
CA ASN A 80 -7.27 14.39 -6.28
C ASN A 80 -7.17 15.92 -6.41
N PRO A 81 -6.40 16.63 -5.55
CA PRO A 81 -5.41 16.15 -4.59
C PRO A 81 -5.89 16.13 -3.13
N VAL A 82 -7.14 15.79 -2.83
CA VAL A 82 -7.63 15.70 -1.43
C VAL A 82 -8.07 14.28 -1.08
N ASN A 83 -7.95 13.88 0.18
CA ASN A 83 -8.42 12.59 0.68
C ASN A 83 -9.58 12.80 1.66
N CYS A 84 -10.71 12.17 1.37
CA CYS A 84 -11.95 12.28 2.12
C CYS A 84 -12.18 11.03 2.97
N THR A 85 -12.63 11.22 4.22
CA THR A 85 -13.01 10.13 5.14
C THR A 85 -14.43 10.32 5.63
N VAL A 86 -15.20 9.22 5.68
CA VAL A 86 -16.57 9.21 6.21
C VAL A 86 -16.55 8.85 7.70
N THR A 87 -17.24 9.63 8.53
CA THR A 87 -17.51 9.34 9.95
C THR A 87 -19.01 9.17 10.14
N ASN A 88 -19.41 8.25 11.03
CA ASN A 88 -20.81 7.82 11.20
C ASN A 88 -21.44 7.26 9.92
N GLY A 89 -20.62 6.67 9.03
CA GLY A 89 -21.08 6.20 7.72
C GLY A 89 -21.97 4.95 7.75
N SER A 90 -22.05 4.23 8.87
CA SER A 90 -22.75 2.94 8.94
C SER A 90 -23.80 2.93 10.05
N GLY A 91 -24.93 2.26 9.80
CA GLY A 91 -25.97 2.05 10.80
C GLY A 91 -27.22 1.37 10.23
N THR A 92 -28.29 1.36 11.02
CA THR A 92 -29.60 0.84 10.62
C THR A 92 -30.66 1.90 10.82
N MET A 93 -31.61 2.01 9.89
CA MET A 93 -32.77 2.86 10.03
C MET A 93 -33.70 2.31 11.10
N THR A 94 -33.80 2.98 12.27
CA THR A 94 -34.66 2.55 13.38
C THR A 94 -35.99 3.29 13.46
N SER A 95 -36.18 4.34 12.64
CA SER A 95 -37.42 5.11 12.53
C SER A 95 -37.54 5.71 11.12
N GLU A 96 -38.67 6.36 10.83
CA GLU A 96 -38.88 7.10 9.58
C GLU A 96 -38.14 8.46 9.56
N ALA A 97 -37.56 8.89 10.68
CA ALA A 97 -36.79 10.12 10.76
C ALA A 97 -35.48 10.01 9.95
N PRO A 98 -35.06 11.09 9.25
CA PRO A 98 -33.84 11.08 8.48
C PRO A 98 -32.60 11.01 9.37
N VAL A 99 -31.57 10.32 8.90
CA VAL A 99 -30.23 10.33 9.50
C VAL A 99 -29.42 11.42 8.81
N THR A 100 -28.94 12.40 9.58
CA THR A 100 -28.24 13.58 9.04
C THR A 100 -26.86 13.82 9.64
N ASN A 101 -26.36 12.91 10.49
CA ASN A 101 -25.14 13.07 11.27
C ASN A 101 -23.89 12.47 10.61
N ILE A 102 -23.98 12.10 9.32
CA ILE A 102 -22.82 11.60 8.58
C ILE A 102 -21.90 12.78 8.23
N ALA A 103 -20.63 12.66 8.56
CA ALA A 103 -19.64 13.67 8.25
C ALA A 103 -18.64 13.13 7.24
N VAL A 104 -18.37 13.89 6.19
CA VAL A 104 -17.29 13.61 5.24
C VAL A 104 -16.28 14.73 5.32
N ASN A 105 -15.09 14.42 5.81
CA ASN A 105 -14.02 15.39 5.96
C ASN A 105 -12.92 15.09 4.96
N CYS A 106 -12.61 16.07 4.11
CA CYS A 106 -11.58 16.01 3.09
C CYS A 106 -10.37 16.85 3.51
N VAL A 107 -9.18 16.30 3.36
CA VAL A 107 -7.91 16.95 3.68
C VAL A 107 -6.96 16.88 2.48
N PRO A 108 -6.12 17.89 2.23
CA PRO A 108 -5.16 17.84 1.12
C PRO A 108 -4.21 16.65 1.24
N ASN A 109 -3.80 16.10 0.10
CA ASN A 109 -2.62 15.26 -0.03
C ASN A 109 -1.44 16.18 -0.35
N VAL A 110 -0.32 15.95 0.31
CA VAL A 110 0.87 16.81 0.25
C VAL A 110 2.08 16.05 -0.31
N PRO A 111 2.98 16.74 -1.05
CA PRO A 111 4.27 16.16 -1.47
C PRO A 111 5.10 15.74 -0.27
N VAL A 112 5.76 14.61 -0.42
CA VAL A 112 6.94 14.25 0.38
C VAL A 112 8.14 14.33 -0.54
N ALA A 113 9.15 15.08 -0.12
CA ALA A 113 10.32 15.40 -0.92
C ALA A 113 11.59 15.39 -0.07
N GLY A 114 12.73 15.35 -0.75
CA GLY A 114 14.03 15.26 -0.12
C GLY A 114 15.17 15.67 -1.04
N SER A 115 16.38 15.41 -0.59
CA SER A 115 17.61 15.58 -1.35
C SER A 115 18.46 14.31 -1.31
N LEU A 116 19.14 14.01 -2.40
CA LEU A 116 20.07 12.92 -2.56
C LEU A 116 21.48 13.47 -2.78
N THR A 117 22.45 12.91 -2.06
CA THR A 117 23.87 13.19 -2.25
C THR A 117 24.70 11.90 -2.25
N GLY A 118 25.82 11.91 -2.97
CA GLY A 118 26.81 10.84 -2.97
C GLY A 118 26.45 9.62 -3.81
N LEU A 119 25.46 9.70 -4.70
CA LEU A 119 25.16 8.62 -5.64
C LEU A 119 26.25 8.58 -6.73
N THR A 120 26.86 7.42 -6.93
CA THR A 120 27.88 7.25 -7.98
C THR A 120 27.24 7.39 -9.36
N THR A 121 27.87 8.14 -10.25
CA THR A 121 27.38 8.36 -11.62
C THR A 121 27.11 7.04 -12.35
N GLY A 122 25.93 6.93 -12.97
CA GLY A 122 25.50 5.73 -13.70
C GLY A 122 24.78 4.69 -12.83
N GLN A 123 24.74 4.87 -11.50
CA GLN A 123 23.97 4.01 -10.60
C GLN A 123 22.52 4.51 -10.47
N THR A 124 21.67 3.65 -9.91
CA THR A 124 20.28 3.97 -9.56
C THR A 124 20.01 3.59 -8.12
N LEU A 125 19.39 4.51 -7.37
CA LEU A 125 18.81 4.26 -6.06
C LEU A 125 17.29 4.28 -6.18
N THR A 126 16.61 3.25 -5.70
CA THR A 126 15.15 3.26 -5.60
C THR A 126 14.73 3.44 -4.16
N LEU A 127 14.01 4.53 -3.89
CA LEU A 127 13.36 4.79 -2.61
C LEU A 127 11.91 4.32 -2.68
N SER A 128 11.35 3.91 -1.53
CA SER A 128 9.92 3.69 -1.36
C SER A 128 9.32 4.65 -0.35
N LEU A 129 8.05 5.00 -0.55
CA LEU A 129 7.23 5.76 0.39
C LEU A 129 6.04 4.89 0.84
N ASN A 130 5.90 4.72 2.16
CA ASN A 130 4.85 3.94 2.82
C ASN A 130 4.73 2.49 2.32
N ASN A 131 5.83 1.92 1.79
CA ASN A 131 5.90 0.60 1.15
C ASN A 131 4.97 0.42 -0.07
N VAL A 132 4.52 1.51 -0.69
CA VAL A 132 3.62 1.45 -1.86
C VAL A 132 4.33 2.03 -3.08
N ALA A 133 4.62 3.32 -3.05
CA ALA A 133 5.21 4.01 -4.19
C ALA A 133 6.72 3.86 -4.20
N GLN A 134 7.28 3.66 -5.39
CA GLN A 134 8.73 3.68 -5.59
C GLN A 134 9.14 4.85 -6.45
N THR A 135 10.32 5.41 -6.19
CA THR A 135 10.90 6.49 -6.97
C THR A 135 12.37 6.15 -7.20
N ALA A 136 12.74 6.02 -8.47
CA ALA A 136 14.10 5.78 -8.89
C ALA A 136 14.84 7.12 -9.05
N LEU A 137 16.02 7.21 -8.47
CA LEU A 137 16.91 8.36 -8.48
C LEU A 137 18.21 7.96 -9.17
N THR A 138 18.63 8.72 -10.18
CA THR A 138 19.79 8.41 -11.03
C THR A 138 20.91 9.46 -10.94
N ALA A 139 20.68 10.54 -10.19
CA ALA A 139 21.64 11.59 -9.95
C ALA A 139 21.37 12.28 -8.60
N ASP A 140 22.42 12.90 -8.05
CA ASP A 140 22.30 13.78 -6.89
C ASP A 140 21.42 15.00 -7.19
N GLY A 141 20.76 15.52 -6.16
CA GLY A 141 19.87 16.67 -6.26
C GLY A 141 18.60 16.54 -5.43
N VAL A 142 17.67 17.46 -5.64
CA VAL A 142 16.34 17.41 -5.02
C VAL A 142 15.45 16.38 -5.70
N PHE A 143 14.64 15.68 -4.94
CA PHE A 143 13.66 14.72 -5.44
C PHE A 143 12.31 14.89 -4.73
N SER A 144 11.25 14.46 -5.40
CA SER A 144 9.91 14.32 -4.82
C SER A 144 9.37 12.94 -5.15
N PHE A 145 8.70 12.30 -4.18
CA PHE A 145 7.95 11.08 -4.47
C PHE A 145 6.78 11.41 -5.41
N GLN A 146 6.46 10.47 -6.32
CA GLN A 146 5.34 10.65 -7.24
C GLN A 146 3.97 10.56 -6.54
N THR A 147 3.90 9.87 -5.40
CA THR A 147 2.68 9.78 -4.60
C THR A 147 2.67 10.79 -3.47
N TYR A 148 1.51 11.42 -3.29
CA TYR A 148 1.25 12.29 -2.16
C TYR A 148 0.82 11.52 -0.92
N VAL A 149 1.04 12.12 0.26
CA VAL A 149 0.59 11.59 1.54
C VAL A 149 -0.48 12.52 2.09
N VAL A 150 -1.53 11.97 2.72
CA VAL A 150 -2.58 12.76 3.36
C VAL A 150 -1.95 13.72 4.37
N ASN A 151 -2.34 15.00 4.34
CA ASN A 151 -1.82 16.02 5.26
C ASN A 151 -2.01 15.58 6.72
N ASN A 152 -0.99 15.81 7.54
CA ASN A 152 -0.89 15.37 8.94
C ASN A 152 -0.88 13.85 9.15
N LYS A 153 -0.66 13.04 8.11
CA LYS A 153 -0.40 11.60 8.27
C LYS A 153 1.09 11.30 8.24
N GLU A 154 1.45 10.22 8.92
CA GLU A 154 2.83 9.74 8.94
C GLU A 154 3.27 9.26 7.55
N TYR A 155 4.53 9.48 7.26
CA TYR A 155 5.22 8.86 6.14
C TYR A 155 6.39 8.02 6.64
N VAL A 156 6.74 7.01 5.85
CA VAL A 156 7.91 6.15 6.04
C VAL A 156 8.61 6.02 4.69
N ALA A 157 9.79 6.60 4.57
CA ALA A 157 10.69 6.46 3.44
C ALA A 157 11.72 5.35 3.73
N LYS A 158 11.96 4.47 2.75
CA LYS A 158 12.96 3.39 2.85
C LYS A 158 13.76 3.27 1.57
N VAL A 159 14.99 2.77 1.67
CA VAL A 159 15.70 2.26 0.51
C VAL A 159 15.03 0.96 0.10
N ALA A 160 14.41 0.94 -1.09
CA ALA A 160 13.78 -0.25 -1.64
C ALA A 160 14.77 -1.08 -2.45
N ILE A 161 15.57 -0.42 -3.28
CA ILE A 161 16.64 -1.04 -4.06
C ILE A 161 17.88 -0.15 -3.94
N PRO A 162 18.95 -0.61 -3.27
CA PRO A 162 20.17 0.16 -3.12
C PRO A 162 20.98 0.16 -4.43
N PRO A 163 21.78 1.20 -4.67
CA PRO A 163 22.82 1.16 -5.70
C PRO A 163 23.88 0.10 -5.36
N VAL A 164 24.37 -0.62 -6.38
CA VAL A 164 25.38 -1.66 -6.20
C VAL A 164 26.66 -1.07 -5.60
N GLY A 165 27.21 -1.72 -4.56
CA GLY A 165 28.46 -1.30 -3.93
C GLY A 165 28.37 0.01 -3.16
N GLN A 166 27.16 0.48 -2.83
CA GLN A 166 26.94 1.68 -2.03
C GLN A 166 25.91 1.43 -0.92
N VAL A 167 26.07 2.15 0.18
CA VAL A 167 25.09 2.22 1.27
C VAL A 167 24.48 3.60 1.27
N CYS A 168 23.15 3.67 1.18
CA CYS A 168 22.41 4.92 1.28
C CYS A 168 21.65 4.99 2.61
N LYS A 169 21.95 6.00 3.41
CA LYS A 169 21.29 6.26 4.70
C LYS A 169 20.29 7.41 4.53
N ILE A 170 19.11 7.23 5.10
CA ILE A 170 18.01 8.20 5.06
C ILE A 170 17.88 8.85 6.44
N GLN A 171 18.09 10.16 6.53
CA GLN A 171 17.70 10.96 7.69
C GLN A 171 16.26 11.43 7.52
N ASN A 172 15.54 11.53 8.64
CA ASN A 172 14.10 11.80 8.67
C ASN A 172 13.31 10.83 7.79
N ALA A 173 13.72 9.55 7.81
CA ALA A 173 13.05 8.46 7.11
C ALA A 173 11.59 8.32 7.54
N THR A 174 11.25 8.71 8.76
CA THR A 174 9.86 8.82 9.23
C THR A 174 9.54 10.25 9.65
N GLY A 175 8.27 10.62 9.55
CA GLY A 175 7.79 11.94 9.98
C GLY A 175 6.34 12.16 9.60
N THR A 176 5.82 13.37 9.86
CA THR A 176 4.46 13.76 9.49
C THR A 176 4.48 14.54 8.19
N ALA A 177 3.68 14.15 7.22
CA ALA A 177 3.54 14.84 5.94
C ALA A 177 2.74 16.15 6.13
N VAL A 178 3.39 17.28 5.90
CA VAL A 178 2.77 18.62 5.96
C VAL A 178 3.18 19.46 4.74
N LEU A 179 2.37 20.46 4.39
CA LEU A 179 2.67 21.39 3.26
C LEU A 179 4.02 22.10 3.41
N SER A 180 4.51 22.26 4.64
CA SER A 180 5.83 22.81 4.95
C SER A 180 6.95 21.78 4.90
N ASN A 181 6.76 20.62 4.26
CA ASN A 181 7.83 19.65 3.95
C ASN A 181 8.36 19.77 2.50
N PRO A 182 8.94 20.91 2.06
CA PRO A 182 9.66 21.01 0.80
C PRO A 182 11.05 20.32 0.93
N PRO A 183 11.92 20.28 -0.12
CA PRO A 183 12.86 19.17 -0.38
C PRO A 183 14.01 19.00 0.63
N SER A 184 14.01 19.71 1.75
CA SER A 184 14.95 19.54 2.86
C SER A 184 14.45 18.59 3.95
N ASN A 185 13.21 18.07 3.86
CA ASN A 185 12.67 17.24 4.94
C ASN A 185 13.41 15.89 5.02
N ILE A 186 13.51 15.16 3.91
CA ILE A 186 14.25 13.88 3.85
C ILE A 186 15.64 14.13 3.27
N ALA A 187 16.69 13.73 3.98
CA ALA A 187 18.05 13.78 3.47
C ALA A 187 18.58 12.36 3.25
N VAL A 188 18.96 12.07 2.00
CA VAL A 188 19.53 10.78 1.61
C VAL A 188 20.99 10.99 1.25
N SER A 189 21.85 10.20 1.90
CA SER A 189 23.30 10.25 1.70
C SER A 189 23.81 8.86 1.36
N CYS A 190 24.46 8.72 0.22
CA CYS A 190 25.07 7.49 -0.23
C CYS A 190 26.60 7.55 -0.09
N ALA A 191 27.19 6.44 0.33
CA ALA A 191 28.63 6.27 0.43
C ALA A 191 29.04 4.90 -0.13
N ALA A 192 30.34 4.71 -0.39
CA ALA A 192 30.86 3.41 -0.76
C ALA A 192 30.48 2.35 0.30
N GLY A 193 29.99 1.20 -0.17
CA GLY A 193 29.58 0.08 0.65
C GLY A 193 30.37 -1.16 0.32
N ILE A 194 30.35 -2.12 1.24
CA ILE A 194 31.00 -3.41 1.11
C ILE A 194 29.92 -4.44 0.72
N PRO A 195 29.94 -4.98 -0.51
CA PRO A 195 28.99 -6.01 -0.91
C PRO A 195 29.15 -7.27 -0.06
N VAL A 196 28.03 -7.87 0.34
CA VAL A 196 28.00 -9.19 0.99
C VAL A 196 27.61 -10.25 -0.04
N GLY A 197 28.26 -11.40 -0.01
CA GLY A 197 28.21 -12.41 -1.06
C GLY A 197 29.12 -13.60 -0.75
N GLY A 198 29.15 -14.53 -1.69
CA GLY A 198 29.82 -15.79 -1.46
C GLY A 198 29.73 -16.74 -2.64
N THR A 199 30.00 -18.02 -2.39
CA THR A 199 29.90 -19.08 -3.39
C THR A 199 28.87 -20.11 -2.97
N LEU A 200 27.99 -20.50 -3.89
CA LEU A 200 27.11 -21.65 -3.77
C LEU A 200 27.69 -22.83 -4.54
N SER A 201 27.66 -24.02 -3.92
CA SER A 201 28.16 -25.26 -4.48
C SER A 201 27.25 -26.45 -4.12
N GLY A 202 27.13 -27.40 -5.05
CA GLY A 202 26.41 -28.65 -4.84
C GLY A 202 24.89 -28.52 -4.93
N LEU A 203 24.34 -27.41 -5.43
CA LEU A 203 22.90 -27.28 -5.63
C LEU A 203 22.44 -28.20 -6.76
N LYS A 204 21.45 -29.04 -6.48
CA LYS A 204 20.86 -29.95 -7.46
C LYS A 204 20.18 -29.14 -8.56
N SER A 205 20.46 -29.48 -9.82
CA SER A 205 19.81 -28.85 -10.97
C SER A 205 18.28 -28.93 -10.86
N GLY A 206 17.61 -27.80 -11.09
CA GLY A 206 16.15 -27.69 -11.01
C GLY A 206 15.58 -27.47 -9.61
N THR A 207 16.42 -27.30 -8.59
CA THR A 207 16.00 -26.87 -7.24
C THR A 207 16.47 -25.44 -6.96
N TYR A 208 16.14 -24.91 -5.78
CA TYR A 208 16.55 -23.58 -5.35
C TYR A 208 16.83 -23.56 -3.85
N VAL A 209 17.70 -22.65 -3.43
CA VAL A 209 17.94 -22.31 -2.02
C VAL A 209 17.63 -20.82 -1.82
N ILE A 210 17.03 -20.47 -0.68
CA ILE A 210 16.87 -19.07 -0.30
C ILE A 210 17.82 -18.78 0.84
N LEU A 211 18.67 -17.78 0.63
CA LEU A 211 19.55 -17.22 1.64
C LEU A 211 18.97 -15.90 2.15
N SER A 212 19.23 -15.59 3.41
CA SER A 212 18.93 -14.29 4.01
C SER A 212 20.18 -13.72 4.66
N ASN A 213 20.45 -12.43 4.47
CA ASN A 213 21.37 -11.64 5.27
C ASN A 213 20.56 -10.71 6.19
N THR A 214 20.66 -10.89 7.50
CA THR A 214 20.06 -9.94 8.45
C THR A 214 20.94 -8.71 8.59
N LEU A 215 20.41 -7.56 8.19
CA LEU A 215 21.10 -6.27 8.23
C LEU A 215 21.10 -5.69 9.66
N PRO A 216 21.99 -4.72 9.99
CA PRO A 216 22.10 -4.16 11.32
C PRO A 216 20.82 -3.51 11.88
N ASP A 217 19.92 -3.04 11.01
CA ASP A 217 18.63 -2.47 11.38
C ASP A 217 17.53 -3.53 11.63
N GLY A 218 17.89 -4.81 11.56
CA GLY A 218 16.99 -5.95 11.72
C GLY A 218 16.20 -6.30 10.47
N THR A 219 16.36 -5.56 9.37
CA THR A 219 15.76 -5.93 8.08
C THR A 219 16.51 -7.10 7.46
N THR A 220 15.85 -7.79 6.53
CA THR A 220 16.41 -8.99 5.89
C THR A 220 16.56 -8.77 4.40
N ASP A 221 17.78 -8.92 3.89
CA ASP A 221 18.03 -9.00 2.45
C ASP A 221 18.07 -10.46 2.01
N SER A 222 17.15 -10.86 1.13
CA SER A 222 17.00 -12.25 0.71
C SER A 222 17.43 -12.46 -0.73
N ARG A 223 18.05 -13.61 -1.00
CA ARG A 223 18.48 -14.02 -2.34
C ARG A 223 18.05 -15.45 -2.62
N THR A 224 17.33 -15.64 -3.71
CA THR A 224 17.02 -16.97 -4.26
C THR A 224 18.13 -17.35 -5.24
N LEU A 225 18.76 -18.50 -5.03
CA LEU A 225 19.80 -19.03 -5.89
C LEU A 225 19.29 -20.29 -6.60
N LEU A 226 19.51 -20.35 -7.92
CA LEU A 226 18.99 -21.38 -8.82
C LEU A 226 20.08 -22.29 -9.41
N ALA A 227 21.35 -21.93 -9.21
CA ALA A 227 22.51 -22.67 -9.69
C ALA A 227 23.73 -22.36 -8.83
N ASP A 228 24.73 -23.25 -8.90
CA ASP A 228 26.05 -23.03 -8.31
C ASP A 228 26.75 -21.80 -8.93
N GLY A 229 27.61 -21.15 -8.15
CA GLY A 229 28.37 -19.99 -8.58
C GLY A 229 28.53 -18.92 -7.51
N VAL A 230 29.04 -17.76 -7.92
CA VAL A 230 29.18 -16.59 -7.05
C VAL A 230 27.83 -15.88 -6.92
N TYR A 231 27.48 -15.48 -5.71
CA TYR A 231 26.31 -14.66 -5.43
C TYR A 231 26.68 -13.42 -4.63
N THR A 232 25.89 -12.37 -4.77
CA THR A 232 25.93 -11.18 -3.93
C THR A 232 24.51 -10.83 -3.50
N PHE A 233 24.37 -10.39 -2.26
CA PHE A 233 23.20 -9.73 -1.71
C PHE A 233 23.01 -8.36 -2.37
N ASN A 234 21.80 -7.81 -2.29
CA ASN A 234 21.46 -6.53 -2.91
C ASN A 234 22.04 -5.38 -2.07
N PHE A 235 21.91 -5.46 -0.74
CA PHE A 235 22.37 -4.46 0.19
C PHE A 235 23.84 -4.66 0.52
N SER A 236 24.63 -3.62 0.29
CA SER A 236 25.99 -3.50 0.81
C SER A 236 25.95 -3.04 2.27
N LEU A 237 27.04 -3.26 2.99
CA LEU A 237 27.21 -2.86 4.39
C LEU A 237 28.27 -1.77 4.55
N SER A 238 28.15 -0.97 5.60
CA SER A 238 29.20 -0.04 6.02
C SER A 238 30.36 -0.83 6.66
N ASP A 239 31.55 -0.23 6.70
CA ASP A 239 32.71 -0.82 7.38
C ASP A 239 32.40 -1.10 8.86
N GLY A 240 32.71 -2.32 9.32
CA GLY A 240 32.49 -2.80 10.68
C GLY A 240 31.07 -3.29 11.00
N GLU A 241 30.10 -3.15 10.10
CA GLU A 241 28.73 -3.66 10.29
C GLU A 241 28.68 -5.19 10.22
N ASN A 242 27.84 -5.80 11.05
CA ASN A 242 27.68 -7.25 11.06
C ASN A 242 26.85 -7.70 9.86
N TYR A 243 27.22 -8.84 9.28
CA TYR A 243 26.36 -9.64 8.42
C TYR A 243 25.99 -10.96 9.10
N ASP A 244 24.81 -11.48 8.79
CA ASP A 244 24.31 -12.76 9.29
C ASP A 244 23.55 -13.49 8.18
N VAL A 245 24.32 -14.27 7.41
CA VAL A 245 23.86 -15.06 6.27
C VAL A 245 23.42 -16.44 6.74
N GLN A 246 22.17 -16.78 6.44
CA GLN A 246 21.52 -18.03 6.81
C GLN A 246 20.77 -18.62 5.62
N VAL A 247 20.57 -19.95 5.64
CA VAL A 247 19.63 -20.61 4.74
C VAL A 247 18.24 -20.55 5.35
N THR A 248 17.30 -19.89 4.68
CA THR A 248 15.90 -19.79 5.10
C THR A 248 14.98 -20.77 4.36
N THR A 249 15.41 -21.27 3.21
CA THR A 249 14.69 -22.32 2.49
C THR A 249 15.67 -23.32 1.91
N GLN A 250 15.52 -24.58 2.32
CA GLN A 250 16.31 -25.69 1.82
C GLN A 250 15.77 -26.20 0.48
N PRO A 251 16.65 -26.58 -0.47
CA PRO A 251 16.24 -27.25 -1.70
C PRO A 251 15.64 -28.63 -1.41
N LEU A 252 14.71 -29.07 -2.26
CA LEU A 252 14.10 -30.40 -2.15
C LEU A 252 15.15 -31.51 -2.28
N GLY A 253 15.21 -32.40 -1.28
CA GLY A 253 16.12 -33.55 -1.26
C GLY A 253 17.58 -33.20 -0.98
N GLN A 254 17.86 -32.00 -0.48
CA GLN A 254 19.20 -31.54 -0.13
C GLN A 254 19.19 -30.73 1.17
N LYS A 255 20.36 -30.67 1.81
CA LYS A 255 20.63 -29.78 2.95
C LYS A 255 21.83 -28.90 2.61
N CYS A 256 21.58 -27.60 2.57
CA CYS A 256 22.58 -26.56 2.44
C CYS A 256 22.98 -26.01 3.81
N THR A 257 24.28 -25.83 4.03
CA THR A 257 24.83 -25.18 5.23
C THR A 257 25.67 -23.97 4.82
N VAL A 258 25.73 -22.98 5.71
CA VAL A 258 26.52 -21.75 5.51
C VAL A 258 27.77 -21.84 6.37
N ALA A 259 28.94 -21.76 5.74
CA ALA A 259 30.22 -21.52 6.40
C ALA A 259 30.57 -20.03 6.33
N ASN A 260 31.15 -19.49 7.41
CA ASN A 260 31.49 -18.07 7.55
C ASN A 260 30.30 -17.12 7.36
N GLY A 261 29.08 -17.59 7.63
CA GLY A 261 27.86 -16.82 7.46
C GLY A 261 27.71 -15.63 8.40
N LYS A 262 28.51 -15.52 9.47
CA LYS A 262 28.47 -14.40 10.41
C LYS A 262 29.84 -13.80 10.62
N ALA A 263 30.02 -12.52 10.30
CA ALA A 263 31.18 -11.72 10.69
C ALA A 263 30.88 -10.22 10.52
N LYS A 264 31.93 -9.40 10.47
CA LYS A 264 31.85 -7.97 10.14
C LYS A 264 32.30 -7.74 8.71
N ALA A 265 31.62 -6.85 7.99
CA ALA A 265 32.10 -6.30 6.74
C ALA A 265 33.36 -5.46 7.01
N SER A 266 34.41 -5.60 6.20
CA SER A 266 35.61 -4.77 6.33
C SER A 266 36.20 -4.34 4.99
N ILE A 267 36.61 -3.07 4.87
CA ILE A 267 37.36 -2.57 3.71
C ILE A 267 38.84 -2.99 3.73
N LEU A 268 39.42 -3.20 4.92
CA LEU A 268 40.85 -3.48 5.09
C LEU A 268 41.19 -4.95 4.84
N THR A 269 40.21 -5.81 5.11
CA THR A 269 40.24 -7.23 4.76
C THR A 269 38.97 -7.50 3.97
N PRO A 270 38.93 -7.28 2.64
CA PRO A 270 37.70 -7.39 1.85
C PRO A 270 37.14 -8.83 1.73
N ALA A 271 37.86 -9.84 2.24
CA ALA A 271 37.50 -11.25 2.11
C ALA A 271 36.27 -11.75 2.92
N PRO A 272 35.88 -11.25 4.12
CA PRO A 272 34.77 -11.81 4.89
C PRO A 272 33.45 -11.78 4.12
N ALA A 273 33.20 -10.67 3.42
CA ALA A 273 31.94 -10.45 2.73
C ALA A 273 31.85 -11.16 1.37
N SER A 274 32.93 -11.73 0.83
CA SER A 274 32.91 -12.57 -0.39
C SER A 274 33.36 -14.01 -0.15
N SER A 275 33.65 -14.40 1.11
CA SER A 275 34.16 -15.73 1.49
C SER A 275 33.11 -16.65 2.11
N ILE A 276 31.84 -16.24 2.07
CA ILE A 276 30.72 -17.03 2.59
C ILE A 276 30.53 -18.23 1.67
N ALA A 277 30.71 -19.44 2.18
CA ALA A 277 30.53 -20.66 1.40
C ALA A 277 29.20 -21.31 1.77
N VAL A 278 28.35 -21.53 0.77
CA VAL A 278 27.14 -22.33 0.89
C VAL A 278 27.36 -23.64 0.16
N THR A 279 27.24 -24.74 0.89
CA THR A 279 27.44 -26.08 0.34
C THR A 279 26.18 -26.90 0.57
N CYS A 280 25.63 -27.43 -0.50
CA CYS A 280 24.45 -28.29 -0.49
C CYS A 280 24.86 -29.73 -0.72
N VAL A 281 24.38 -30.63 0.14
CA VAL A 281 24.59 -32.08 0.01
C VAL A 281 23.24 -32.80 -0.01
N ALA A 282 23.21 -34.04 -0.51
CA ALA A 282 22.01 -34.87 -0.41
C ALA A 282 21.59 -35.01 1.06
N ALA A 283 20.29 -34.85 1.33
CA ALA A 283 19.72 -34.92 2.67
C ALA A 283 19.54 -36.36 3.16
#